data_AF-A0A2H0YA77-F1
#
_entry.id   AF-A0A2H0YA77-F1
#
_cell.length_a   1.000
_cell.length_b   1.000
_cell.length_c   1.000
_cell.angle_alpha   90.00
_cell.angle_beta   90.00
_cell.angle_gamma   90.00
#
_symmetry.space_group_name_H-M   'P 1'
#
loop_
_entity.id
_entity.type
_entity.pdbx_description
1 polymer ?
#
loop_
_entity_poly.entity_id
_entity_poly.type
_entity_poly.pdbx_seq_one_letter_code
_entity_poly.pdbx_strand_id
1 'polypeptide(L)'
;MNKRMSKSVRKHIRQEKARFRREISDPQKREEMIDQLYARFNPRTQEGEKIKAEEIKKPEDSGKAKDAGKAKKAKKAKKEEKVEFKPPVLKIPKKAKAPA
;
A
#
# COMPACT_ATOMS: atom_id res chain seq x y z
N MET A 1 11.31 -7.84 11.64
CA MET A 1 12.06 -8.76 10.75
C MET A 1 13.09 -7.95 9.95
N ASN A 2 14.33 -7.83 10.42
CA ASN A 2 15.31 -6.92 9.80
C ASN A 2 16.55 -7.67 9.29
N LYS A 3 16.37 -8.64 8.37
CA LYS A 3 17.49 -9.03 7.50
C LYS A 3 17.67 -7.89 6.49
N ARG A 4 18.62 -7.01 6.78
CA ARG A 4 18.99 -5.91 5.87
C ARG A 4 19.45 -6.51 4.54
N MET A 5 18.70 -6.27 3.46
CA MET A 5 19.09 -6.64 2.09
C MET A 5 20.49 -6.12 1.78
N SER A 6 21.23 -6.76 0.86
CA SER A 6 22.54 -6.27 0.43
C SER A 6 22.47 -4.85 -0.17
N LYS A 7 23.60 -4.12 -0.17
CA LYS A 7 23.65 -2.73 -0.69
C LYS A 7 23.24 -2.65 -2.17
N SER A 8 23.65 -3.63 -2.98
CA SER A 8 23.32 -3.72 -4.40
C SER A 8 21.81 -3.88 -4.62
N VAL A 9 21.17 -4.80 -3.90
CA VAL A 9 19.72 -5.03 -3.98
C VAL A 9 18.94 -3.78 -3.60
N ARG A 10 19.32 -3.09 -2.52
CA ARG A 10 18.64 -1.82 -2.14
C ARG A 10 18.80 -0.73 -3.20
N LYS A 11 19.97 -0.65 -3.86
CA LYS A 11 20.21 0.30 -4.96
C LYS A 11 19.30 -0.02 -6.14
N HIS A 12 19.21 -1.29 -6.52
CA HIS A 12 18.34 -1.75 -7.59
C HIS A 12 16.87 -1.44 -7.30
N ILE A 13 16.37 -1.82 -6.12
CA ILE A 13 14.98 -1.52 -5.71
C ILE A 13 14.69 -0.02 -5.75
N ARG A 14 15.63 0.81 -5.33
CA ARG A 14 15.47 2.28 -5.37
C ARG A 14 15.33 2.80 -6.80
N GLN A 15 16.10 2.26 -7.73
CA GLN A 15 16.05 2.66 -9.15
C GLN A 15 14.70 2.26 -9.77
N GLU A 16 14.26 1.01 -9.57
CA GLU A 16 12.97 0.53 -10.07
C GLU A 16 11.78 1.30 -9.48
N LYS A 17 11.79 1.60 -8.16
CA LYS A 17 10.77 2.47 -7.56
C LYS A 17 10.71 3.87 -8.18
N ALA A 18 11.86 4.42 -8.58
CA ALA A 18 11.89 5.70 -9.27
C ALA A 18 11.34 5.58 -10.70
N ARG A 19 11.65 4.47 -11.38
CA ARG A 19 11.13 4.14 -12.71
C ARG A 19 9.61 3.99 -12.72
N PHE A 20 9.05 3.16 -11.84
CA PHE A 20 7.59 2.98 -11.73
C PHE A 20 6.85 4.28 -11.44
N ARG A 21 7.44 5.18 -10.64
CA ARG A 21 6.85 6.50 -10.38
C ARG A 21 6.79 7.41 -11.61
N ARG A 22 7.67 7.20 -12.59
CA ARG A 22 7.72 7.96 -13.85
C ARG A 22 6.88 7.32 -14.95
N GLU A 23 6.89 5.99 -15.04
CA GLU A 23 6.24 5.25 -16.14
C GLU A 23 4.76 4.96 -15.88
N ILE A 24 4.36 4.79 -14.60
CA ILE A 24 3.00 4.38 -14.25
C ILE A 24 2.30 5.55 -13.56
N SER A 25 1.22 6.03 -14.19
CA SER A 25 0.38 7.08 -13.64
C SER A 25 -0.49 6.57 -12.48
N ASP A 26 -1.02 5.35 -12.63
CA ASP A 26 -1.91 4.71 -11.66
C ASP A 26 -1.18 4.39 -10.33
N PRO A 27 -1.58 4.99 -9.20
CA PRO A 27 -0.96 4.72 -7.90
C PRO A 27 -1.12 3.27 -7.45
N GLN A 28 -2.24 2.61 -7.71
CA GLN A 28 -2.48 1.23 -7.25
C GLN A 28 -1.54 0.25 -7.94
N LYS A 29 -1.46 0.35 -9.27
CA LYS A 29 -0.55 -0.47 -10.07
C LYS A 29 0.92 -0.23 -9.73
N ARG A 30 1.30 0.99 -9.33
CA ARG A 30 2.64 1.25 -8.81
C ARG A 30 2.94 0.49 -7.54
N GLU A 31 2.02 0.48 -6.59
CA GLU A 31 2.20 -0.20 -5.31
C GLU A 31 2.32 -1.71 -5.52
N GLU A 32 1.46 -2.31 -6.34
CA GLU A 32 1.52 -3.74 -6.69
C GLU A 32 2.88 -4.14 -7.29
N MET A 33 3.40 -3.36 -8.24
CA MET A 33 4.71 -3.67 -8.85
C MET A 33 5.86 -3.52 -7.85
N ILE A 34 5.76 -2.57 -6.92
CA ILE A 34 6.75 -2.39 -5.86
C ILE A 34 6.73 -3.58 -4.89
N ASP A 35 5.55 -4.07 -4.54
CA ASP A 35 5.40 -5.23 -3.66
C ASP A 35 5.94 -6.51 -4.30
N GLN A 36 5.63 -6.75 -5.58
CA GLN A 36 6.22 -7.84 -6.36
C GLN A 36 7.75 -7.74 -6.40
N LEU A 37 8.30 -6.53 -6.58
CA LEU A 37 9.74 -6.32 -6.58
C LEU A 37 10.37 -6.71 -5.25
N TYR A 38 9.76 -6.33 -4.12
CA TYR A 38 10.24 -6.75 -2.80
C TYR A 38 10.11 -8.26 -2.57
N ALA A 39 9.02 -8.88 -3.05
CA ALA A 39 8.79 -10.32 -2.92
C ALA A 39 9.89 -11.15 -3.62
N ARG A 40 10.36 -10.71 -4.80
CA ARG A 40 11.46 -11.38 -5.53
C ARG A 40 12.76 -11.45 -4.74
N PHE A 41 13.04 -10.43 -3.92
CA PHE A 41 14.27 -10.35 -3.12
C PHE A 41 14.09 -10.85 -1.68
N ASN A 42 12.90 -11.28 -1.30
CA ASN A 42 12.65 -11.88 -0.01
C ASN A 42 12.81 -13.41 -0.11
N PRO A 43 13.81 -14.01 0.54
CA PRO A 43 14.09 -15.45 0.41
C PRO A 43 12.96 -16.33 0.98
N ARG A 44 12.03 -15.78 1.77
CA ARG A 44 10.91 -16.53 2.36
C ARG A 44 9.67 -16.62 1.45
N THR A 45 9.59 -15.81 0.40
CA THR A 45 8.40 -15.74 -0.47
C THR A 45 8.49 -16.67 -1.67
N GLN A 46 9.66 -17.22 -2.01
CA GLN A 46 9.77 -18.18 -3.13
C GLN A 46 8.99 -19.48 -2.89
N GLU A 47 8.74 -19.87 -1.64
CA GLU A 47 7.85 -20.98 -1.30
C GLU A 47 6.37 -20.55 -1.18
N GLY A 48 6.11 -19.28 -0.85
CA GLY A 48 4.76 -18.73 -0.66
C GLY A 48 4.07 -18.21 -1.93
N GLU A 49 4.82 -17.87 -2.98
CA GLU A 49 4.23 -17.42 -4.26
C GLU A 49 3.57 -18.54 -5.07
N LYS A 50 3.92 -19.82 -4.82
CA LYS A 50 3.16 -20.96 -5.38
C LYS A 50 1.71 -20.99 -4.90
N ILE A 51 1.42 -20.45 -3.71
CA ILE A 51 0.11 -20.55 -3.05
C ILE A 51 -0.87 -19.51 -3.61
N LYS A 52 -0.41 -18.32 -4.03
CA LYS A 52 -1.30 -17.25 -4.52
C LYS A 52 -1.67 -17.36 -6.00
N ALA A 53 -0.91 -18.13 -6.79
CA ALA A 53 -1.25 -18.39 -8.19
C ALA A 53 -2.35 -19.45 -8.36
N GLU A 54 -2.57 -20.33 -7.37
CA GLU A 54 -3.63 -21.35 -7.40
C GLU A 54 -5.00 -20.81 -6.95
N GLU A 55 -5.06 -19.75 -6.15
CA GLU A 55 -6.33 -19.27 -5.58
C GLU A 55 -7.18 -18.42 -6.54
N ILE A 56 -6.66 -18.10 -7.74
CA ILE A 56 -7.37 -17.31 -8.78
C ILE A 56 -7.98 -18.23 -9.87
N LYS A 57 -7.87 -19.56 -9.76
CA LYS A 57 -8.61 -20.52 -10.61
C LYS A 57 -9.68 -21.27 -9.83
N LYS A 58 -10.79 -20.61 -9.53
CA LYS A 58 -12.09 -21.30 -9.56
C LYS A 58 -13.04 -20.54 -10.48
N PRO A 59 -13.40 -21.13 -11.64
CA PRO A 59 -14.47 -20.61 -12.47
C PRO A 59 -15.83 -20.95 -11.85
N GLU A 60 -16.83 -20.21 -12.32
CA GLU A 60 -18.13 -19.90 -11.74
C GLU A 60 -19.18 -21.04 -11.78
N ASP A 61 -20.30 -20.75 -11.08
CA ASP A 61 -21.68 -21.20 -11.33
C ASP A 61 -22.19 -22.60 -10.96
N SER A 62 -23.12 -22.64 -9.99
CA SER A 62 -24.56 -22.91 -10.19
C SER A 62 -25.23 -23.60 -8.98
N GLY A 63 -26.41 -23.12 -8.56
CA GLY A 63 -27.42 -23.98 -7.91
C GLY A 63 -28.13 -23.51 -6.62
N LYS A 64 -29.16 -22.65 -6.78
CA LYS A 64 -30.49 -22.64 -6.11
C LYS A 64 -30.68 -22.84 -4.58
N ALA A 65 -31.22 -21.77 -3.95
CA ALA A 65 -32.37 -21.67 -3.02
C ALA A 65 -32.37 -22.48 -1.68
N LYS A 66 -32.80 -21.98 -0.51
CA LYS A 66 -34.04 -21.25 -0.16
C LYS A 66 -33.96 -20.52 1.20
N ASP A 67 -34.77 -19.47 1.28
CA ASP A 67 -35.59 -18.90 2.38
C ASP A 67 -35.13 -18.71 3.84
N ALA A 68 -35.41 -17.46 4.25
CA ALA A 68 -36.05 -16.98 5.48
C ALA A 68 -35.26 -16.92 6.81
N GLY A 69 -35.07 -15.70 7.32
CA GLY A 69 -34.63 -15.50 8.71
C GLY A 69 -34.33 -14.08 9.18
N LYS A 70 -35.34 -13.19 9.17
CA LYS A 70 -35.56 -12.01 10.05
C LYS A 70 -34.36 -11.25 10.69
N ALA A 71 -34.29 -9.98 10.30
CA ALA A 71 -34.29 -8.76 11.14
C ALA A 71 -33.12 -8.45 12.10
N LYS A 72 -32.48 -7.28 11.94
CA LYS A 72 -32.78 -6.02 12.67
C LYS A 72 -31.74 -4.92 12.37
N LYS A 73 -32.27 -3.72 12.16
CA LYS A 73 -31.68 -2.36 12.26
C LYS A 73 -30.36 -2.26 13.03
N ALA A 74 -29.37 -1.56 12.43
CA ALA A 74 -28.62 -0.51 13.12
C ALA A 74 -28.09 0.52 12.12
N LYS A 75 -28.64 1.74 12.21
CA LYS A 75 -28.14 2.96 11.59
C LYS A 75 -26.69 3.20 12.07
N LYS A 76 -25.76 3.55 11.17
CA LYS A 76 -24.61 4.38 11.56
C LYS A 76 -24.29 5.39 10.47
N ALA A 77 -24.81 6.59 10.68
CA ALA A 77 -24.45 7.79 9.94
C ALA A 77 -22.93 8.03 10.12
N LYS A 78 -22.18 8.01 9.01
CA LYS A 78 -20.84 8.59 8.99
C LYS A 78 -21.02 10.09 8.76
N LYS A 79 -20.87 10.83 9.86
CA LYS A 79 -20.71 12.27 9.90
C LYS A 79 -19.44 12.62 9.14
N GLU A 80 -19.56 13.40 8.07
CA GLU A 80 -18.43 14.02 7.39
C GLU A 80 -17.81 15.05 8.35
N GLU A 81 -16.77 14.63 9.05
CA GLU A 81 -15.93 15.55 9.79
C GLU A 81 -15.01 16.25 8.79
N LYS A 82 -15.36 17.50 8.44
CA LYS A 82 -14.46 18.42 7.76
C LYS A 82 -13.25 18.64 8.68
N VAL A 83 -12.22 17.82 8.51
CA VAL A 83 -10.91 18.07 9.11
C VAL A 83 -10.30 19.25 8.36
N GLU A 84 -10.43 20.44 8.95
CA GLU A 84 -9.78 21.65 8.49
C GLU A 84 -8.25 21.44 8.56
N PHE A 85 -7.64 21.16 7.41
CA PHE A 85 -6.20 20.98 7.29
C PHE A 85 -5.52 22.34 7.53
N LYS A 86 -5.08 22.58 8.77
CA LYS A 86 -4.21 23.73 9.07
C LYS A 86 -2.78 23.38 8.65
N PRO A 87 -2.19 24.07 7.67
CA PRO A 87 -0.81 23.78 7.29
C PRO A 87 0.13 24.07 8.47
N PRO A 88 1.17 23.24 8.67
CA PRO A 88 2.14 23.46 9.73
C PRO A 88 2.88 24.77 9.47
N VAL A 89 2.69 25.74 10.36
CA VAL A 89 3.45 26.99 10.35
C VAL A 89 4.90 26.66 10.67
N LEU A 90 5.75 26.68 9.65
CA LEU A 90 7.19 26.58 9.82
C LEU A 90 7.66 27.80 10.63
N LYS A 91 7.97 27.59 11.91
CA LYS A 91 8.65 28.59 12.74
C LYS A 91 10.08 28.73 12.22
N ILE A 92 10.27 29.67 11.29
CA ILE A 92 11.60 30.06 10.84
C ILE A 92 12.28 30.77 12.02
N PRO A 93 13.40 30.26 12.56
CA PRO A 93 14.14 30.98 13.59
C PRO A 93 14.67 32.27 12.98
N LYS A 94 14.27 33.42 13.54
CA LYS A 94 14.85 34.71 13.21
C LYS A 94 16.34 34.62 13.52
N LYS A 95 17.19 34.63 12.49
CA LYS A 95 18.65 34.71 12.66
C LYS A 95 18.94 35.94 13.53
N ALA A 96 19.55 35.71 14.68
CA ALA A 96 20.08 36.77 15.51
C ALA A 96 21.10 37.56 14.68
N LYS A 97 20.85 38.86 14.55
CA LYS A 97 21.78 39.82 13.96
C LYS A 97 23.03 39.84 14.84
N ALA A 98 24.18 39.46 14.31
CA ALA A 98 25.44 39.51 15.05
C ALA A 98 25.75 40.98 15.40
N PRO A 99 26.20 41.29 16.64
CA PRO A 99 26.70 42.61 16.97
C PRO A 99 28.04 42.85 16.26
N ALA A 100 28.20 44.09 15.81
CA ALA A 100 29.40 44.62 15.16
C ALA A 100 30.56 44.82 16.15
#